data_AF-A0A800L7T4-F1
#
_entry.id   AF-A0A800L7T4-F1
#
_cell.length_a   1.000
_cell.length_b   1.000
_cell.length_c   1.000
_cell.angle_alpha   90.00
_cell.angle_beta   90.00
_cell.angle_gamma   90.00
#
_symmetry.space_group_name_H-M   'P 1'
#
loop_
_entity.id
_entity.type
_entity.pdbx_description
1 polymer ?
#
loop_
_entity_poly.entity_id
_entity_poly.type
_entity_poly.pdbx_seq_one_letter_code
_entity_poly.pdbx_strand_id
1 'polypeptide(L)'
;GYPSMMNVESFVDFILLQELAKNVDAYRLSTYIYKDKESVDNRLTAGPIWDFNHGFGNCDYGETWEVDNWLLEYNPEGGDQMAFWWELLWEDLAFQHKTAVRYTELRQTIFSEEHIYSIIDSIADYLGPAVDRNFARWPLLGNYIWPNYYVFDTYEEEIDYLKSWTAQRLAWMDSDILLSLDPSPIAVGFRLNGPFPNPFNPSTVISYELPYDLNIEINIFNLLGRKVRSLLNETRPAGQGSTIWDGKTESGHLASGGVYFISVQVRGPSNGSNIFYQETKKVLLLK
;
A
#
# COMPACT_ATOMS: atom_id res chain seq x y z
N GLY A 1 -6.08 12.93 -4.56
CA GLY A 1 -6.25 11.46 -4.62
C GLY A 1 -6.87 10.99 -3.32
N TYR A 2 -6.93 9.68 -3.10
CA TYR A 2 -7.52 9.11 -1.88
C TYR A 2 -6.99 9.67 -0.55
N PRO A 3 -5.72 10.16 -0.39
CA PRO A 3 -5.25 10.66 0.91
C PRO A 3 -6.02 11.88 1.46
N SER A 4 -6.73 12.62 0.61
CA SER A 4 -7.61 13.73 1.04
C SER A 4 -9.00 13.26 1.48
N MET A 5 -9.34 11.98 1.27
CA MET A 5 -10.65 11.39 1.56
C MET A 5 -10.59 10.32 2.66
N MET A 6 -9.45 9.67 2.87
CA MET A 6 -9.25 8.63 3.89
C MET A 6 -8.06 8.92 4.81
N ASN A 7 -8.19 8.50 6.06
CA ASN A 7 -7.08 8.35 6.99
C ASN A 7 -6.27 7.11 6.58
N VAL A 8 -5.25 7.33 5.74
CA VAL A 8 -4.43 6.28 5.13
C VAL A 8 -3.87 5.30 6.16
N GLU A 9 -3.40 5.80 7.30
CA GLU A 9 -2.80 4.95 8.35
C GLU A 9 -3.82 3.96 8.93
N SER A 10 -5.08 4.37 9.10
CA SER A 10 -6.14 3.46 9.57
C SER A 10 -6.45 2.34 8.57
N PHE A 11 -6.36 2.64 7.27
CA PHE A 11 -6.58 1.65 6.21
C PHE A 11 -5.40 0.67 6.13
N VAL A 12 -4.18 1.18 6.32
CA VAL A 12 -2.97 0.35 6.42
C VAL A 12 -3.08 -0.62 7.61
N ASP A 13 -3.37 -0.11 8.81
CA ASP A 13 -3.51 -0.96 10.00
C ASP A 13 -4.67 -1.98 9.84
N PHE A 14 -5.78 -1.55 9.24
CA PHE A 14 -6.92 -2.44 8.96
C PHE A 14 -6.54 -3.59 8.01
N ILE A 15 -5.88 -3.29 6.88
CA ILE A 15 -5.43 -4.32 5.92
C ILE A 15 -4.44 -5.27 6.59
N LEU A 16 -3.44 -4.74 7.31
CA LEU A 16 -2.44 -5.59 7.96
C LEU A 16 -3.06 -6.59 8.95
N LEU A 17 -4.06 -6.18 9.72
CA LEU A 17 -4.76 -7.07 10.65
C LEU A 17 -5.60 -8.12 9.92
N GLN A 18 -6.35 -7.72 8.89
CA GLN A 18 -7.17 -8.64 8.10
C GLN A 18 -6.32 -9.67 7.35
N GLU A 19 -5.20 -9.24 6.76
CA GLU A 19 -4.29 -10.10 6.01
C GLU A 19 -3.46 -11.02 6.91
N LEU A 20 -3.08 -10.57 8.11
CA LEU A 20 -2.40 -11.41 9.10
C LEU A 20 -3.27 -12.62 9.47
N ALA A 21 -4.56 -12.39 9.67
CA ALA A 21 -5.50 -13.46 9.97
C ALA A 21 -6.05 -14.19 8.73
N LYS A 22 -5.82 -13.67 7.51
CA LYS A 22 -6.59 -14.02 6.30
C LYS A 22 -8.07 -14.21 6.62
N ASN A 23 -8.69 -13.18 7.22
CA ASN A 23 -10.09 -13.23 7.62
C ASN A 23 -11.00 -13.35 6.39
N VAL A 24 -11.67 -14.49 6.21
CA VAL A 24 -12.41 -14.82 4.98
C VAL A 24 -13.46 -13.78 4.57
N ASP A 25 -14.01 -13.07 5.56
CA ASP A 25 -15.09 -12.09 5.41
C ASP A 25 -14.57 -10.65 5.23
N ALA A 26 -13.25 -10.46 5.27
CA ALA A 26 -12.62 -9.16 5.08
C ALA A 26 -12.99 -8.51 3.74
N TYR A 27 -12.98 -7.17 3.72
CA TYR A 27 -13.23 -6.29 2.58
C TYR A 27 -14.66 -6.29 2.02
N ARG A 28 -15.58 -7.04 2.63
CA ARG A 28 -16.97 -7.21 2.18
C ARG A 28 -17.96 -7.22 3.34
N LEU A 29 -17.84 -8.18 4.27
CA LEU A 29 -18.77 -8.32 5.40
C LEU A 29 -18.16 -7.74 6.67
N SER A 30 -17.03 -8.29 7.12
CA SER A 30 -16.33 -7.91 8.36
C SER A 30 -15.50 -6.64 8.17
N THR A 31 -16.13 -5.62 7.58
CA THR A 31 -15.50 -4.36 7.19
C THR A 31 -16.33 -3.19 7.66
N TYR A 32 -15.73 -2.37 8.52
CA TYR A 32 -16.35 -1.16 9.02
C TYR A 32 -15.51 0.06 8.64
N ILE A 33 -16.16 1.07 8.06
CA ILE A 33 -15.55 2.33 7.66
C ILE A 33 -16.49 3.45 8.11
N TYR A 34 -15.95 4.46 8.77
CA TYR A 34 -16.74 5.55 9.32
C TYR A 34 -16.10 6.90 9.09
N LYS A 35 -16.89 7.96 9.29
CA LYS A 35 -16.40 9.31 9.53
C LYS A 35 -16.69 9.65 10.97
N ASP A 36 -15.68 10.02 11.72
CA ASP A 36 -15.90 10.53 13.06
C ASP A 36 -16.49 11.94 12.96
N LYS A 37 -17.77 12.08 13.31
CA LYS A 37 -18.49 13.36 13.27
C LYS A 37 -17.97 14.37 14.28
N GLU A 38 -17.27 13.93 15.33
CA GLU A 38 -16.73 14.79 16.38
C GLU A 38 -15.23 15.09 16.18
N SER A 39 -14.57 14.42 15.24
CA SER A 39 -13.16 14.66 14.91
C SER A 39 -12.99 15.86 13.99
N VAL A 40 -11.86 16.57 14.16
CA VAL A 40 -11.41 17.58 13.19
C VAL A 40 -10.99 16.93 11.88
N ASP A 41 -10.54 15.66 11.91
CA ASP A 41 -10.26 14.88 10.72
C ASP A 41 -11.57 14.32 10.14
N ASN A 42 -12.00 14.86 9.00
CA ASN A 42 -13.25 14.52 8.34
C ASN A 42 -13.12 13.37 7.31
N ARG A 43 -11.94 12.74 7.25
CA ARG A 43 -11.64 11.65 6.33
C ARG A 43 -12.26 10.33 6.82
N LEU A 44 -12.51 9.43 5.88
CA LEU A 44 -12.93 8.05 6.16
C LEU A 44 -11.84 7.34 6.97
N THR A 45 -12.25 6.61 8.01
CA THR A 45 -11.38 5.82 8.87
C THR A 45 -11.84 4.37 8.81
N ALA A 46 -10.90 3.43 8.62
CA ALA A 46 -11.19 2.00 8.63
C ALA A 46 -11.07 1.43 10.04
N GLY A 47 -11.88 0.42 10.33
CA GLY A 47 -12.02 -0.18 11.66
C GLY A 47 -13.18 0.39 12.46
N PRO A 48 -13.57 -0.20 13.60
CA PRO A 48 -12.83 -1.24 14.31
C PRO A 48 -12.82 -2.58 13.56
N ILE A 49 -11.83 -3.41 13.87
CA ILE A 49 -11.78 -4.81 13.42
C ILE A 49 -12.85 -5.65 14.14
N TRP A 50 -13.39 -6.66 13.46
CA TRP A 50 -14.42 -7.54 13.98
C TRP A 50 -14.46 -8.88 13.20
N ASP A 51 -15.04 -9.93 13.80
CA ASP A 51 -15.27 -11.27 13.20
C ASP A 51 -14.00 -11.98 12.70
N PHE A 52 -13.19 -12.51 13.62
CA PHE A 52 -11.93 -13.19 13.29
C PHE A 52 -11.96 -14.70 13.61
N ASN A 53 -13.12 -15.26 13.97
CA ASN A 53 -13.27 -16.69 14.24
C ASN A 53 -13.03 -17.56 13.00
N HIS A 54 -13.21 -17.02 11.78
CA HIS A 54 -12.86 -17.66 10.51
C HIS A 54 -11.59 -17.05 9.91
N GLY A 55 -10.53 -17.04 10.71
CA GLY A 55 -9.19 -16.66 10.29
C GLY A 55 -8.16 -17.68 10.78
N PHE A 56 -6.90 -17.34 10.62
CA PHE A 56 -5.75 -18.13 11.08
C PHE A 56 -5.74 -19.57 10.57
N GLY A 57 -6.10 -19.75 9.30
CA GLY A 57 -6.11 -21.07 8.65
C GLY A 57 -7.34 -21.93 8.91
N ASN A 58 -8.28 -21.49 9.75
CA ASN A 58 -9.38 -22.31 10.24
C ASN A 58 -10.68 -22.22 9.40
N CYS A 59 -10.57 -22.02 8.09
CA CYS A 59 -11.72 -21.89 7.20
C CYS A 59 -11.46 -22.61 5.87
N ASP A 60 -12.39 -23.49 5.45
CA ASP A 60 -12.30 -24.43 4.32
C ASP A 60 -12.76 -23.88 2.96
N TYR A 61 -13.04 -22.58 2.90
CA TYR A 61 -13.34 -21.85 1.67
C TYR A 61 -12.53 -20.55 1.59
N GLY A 62 -12.48 -19.94 0.41
CA GLY A 62 -11.79 -18.66 0.22
C GLY A 62 -10.27 -18.73 0.21
N GLU A 63 -9.68 -19.94 0.13
CA GLU A 63 -8.22 -20.17 0.17
C GLU A 63 -7.56 -19.59 1.44
N THR A 64 -8.33 -19.42 2.52
CA THR A 64 -7.87 -18.84 3.78
C THR A 64 -7.10 -19.81 4.66
N TRP A 65 -7.15 -21.12 4.34
CA TRP A 65 -6.27 -22.12 4.94
C TRP A 65 -4.82 -22.02 4.44
N GLU A 66 -4.61 -21.47 3.25
CA GLU A 66 -3.28 -21.26 2.69
C GLU A 66 -2.56 -20.12 3.42
N VAL A 67 -1.26 -20.26 3.61
CA VAL A 67 -0.42 -19.24 4.28
C VAL A 67 0.05 -18.16 3.31
N ASP A 68 -0.02 -18.41 2.01
CA ASP A 68 0.43 -17.52 0.95
C ASP A 68 -0.72 -16.72 0.31
N ASN A 69 -0.35 -15.82 -0.61
CA ASN A 69 -1.20 -14.88 -1.33
C ASN A 69 -1.93 -13.85 -0.45
N TRP A 70 -2.21 -12.69 -1.04
CA TRP A 70 -3.02 -11.65 -0.38
C TRP A 70 -4.50 -11.96 -0.55
N LEU A 71 -5.28 -11.84 0.52
CA LEU A 71 -6.73 -12.00 0.43
C LEU A 71 -7.36 -10.87 -0.42
N LEU A 72 -6.74 -9.69 -0.45
CA LEU A 72 -7.07 -8.59 -1.38
C LEU A 72 -7.03 -8.99 -2.87
N GLU A 73 -6.29 -10.03 -3.24
CA GLU A 73 -6.18 -10.51 -4.63
C GLU A 73 -7.18 -11.64 -4.92
N TYR A 74 -7.85 -12.15 -3.90
CA TYR A 74 -8.86 -13.19 -4.03
C TYR A 74 -10.25 -12.57 -4.32
N ASN A 75 -10.80 -12.85 -5.50
CA ASN A 75 -12.13 -12.41 -5.89
C ASN A 75 -12.99 -13.61 -6.33
N PRO A 76 -13.86 -14.16 -5.46
CA PRO A 76 -14.67 -15.31 -5.82
C PRO A 76 -15.75 -14.92 -6.84
N GLU A 77 -15.98 -15.79 -7.82
CA GLU A 77 -17.08 -15.61 -8.77
C GLU A 77 -18.44 -15.76 -8.06
N GLY A 78 -19.22 -14.67 -8.02
CA GLY A 78 -20.63 -14.67 -7.59
C GLY A 78 -20.89 -14.08 -6.20
N GLY A 79 -21.92 -13.23 -6.12
CA GLY A 79 -22.61 -12.79 -4.88
C GLY A 79 -21.89 -11.78 -4.01
N ASP A 80 -20.73 -12.15 -3.47
CA ASP A 80 -20.05 -11.43 -2.38
C ASP A 80 -18.69 -10.88 -2.83
N GLN A 81 -18.74 -10.07 -3.90
CA GLN A 81 -17.55 -9.43 -4.46
C GLN A 81 -17.03 -8.34 -3.51
N MET A 82 -15.71 -8.31 -3.37
CA MET A 82 -15.01 -7.21 -2.72
C MET A 82 -15.31 -5.90 -3.46
N ALA A 83 -15.45 -4.80 -2.72
CA ALA A 83 -15.60 -3.50 -3.35
C ALA A 83 -14.34 -3.16 -4.18
N PHE A 84 -14.52 -2.83 -5.46
CA PHE A 84 -13.43 -2.64 -6.44
C PHE A 84 -12.32 -1.67 -6.00
N TRP A 85 -12.62 -0.73 -5.10
CA TRP A 85 -11.67 0.29 -4.70
C TRP A 85 -10.61 -0.22 -3.71
N TRP A 86 -10.82 -1.39 -3.08
CA TRP A 86 -9.79 -2.06 -2.29
C TRP A 86 -8.63 -2.52 -3.18
N GLU A 87 -8.95 -3.12 -4.33
CA GLU A 87 -7.98 -3.49 -5.37
C GLU A 87 -7.24 -2.24 -5.88
N LEU A 88 -7.97 -1.17 -6.24
CA LEU A 88 -7.34 0.08 -6.67
C LEU A 88 -6.44 0.72 -5.61
N LEU A 89 -6.78 0.56 -4.32
CA LEU A 89 -5.95 1.04 -3.22
C LEU A 89 -4.71 0.17 -3.05
N TRP A 90 -4.85 -1.15 -3.20
CA TRP A 90 -3.75 -2.11 -3.09
C TRP A 90 -2.79 -2.04 -4.27
N GLU A 91 -3.26 -1.67 -5.46
CA GLU A 91 -2.43 -1.37 -6.64
C GLU A 91 -1.67 -0.04 -6.51
N ASP A 92 -2.05 0.84 -5.57
CA ASP A 92 -1.34 2.10 -5.34
C ASP A 92 -0.01 1.85 -4.64
N LEU A 93 1.03 2.00 -5.44
CA LEU A 93 2.44 1.93 -5.08
C LEU A 93 2.84 2.71 -3.81
N ALA A 94 2.28 3.90 -3.57
CA ALA A 94 2.58 4.65 -2.35
C ALA A 94 1.87 4.07 -1.11
N PHE A 95 0.68 3.49 -1.30
CA PHE A 95 -0.04 2.75 -0.28
C PHE A 95 0.70 1.47 0.10
N GLN A 96 1.13 0.66 -0.87
CA GLN A 96 1.94 -0.55 -0.64
C GLN A 96 3.20 -0.24 0.17
N HIS A 97 3.93 0.83 -0.19
CA HIS A 97 5.12 1.26 0.55
C HIS A 97 4.79 1.64 2.01
N LYS A 98 3.67 2.36 2.24
CA LYS A 98 3.23 2.68 3.61
C LYS A 98 2.88 1.42 4.40
N THR A 99 2.20 0.47 3.78
CA THR A 99 1.88 -0.83 4.38
C THR A 99 3.15 -1.59 4.75
N ALA A 100 4.13 -1.63 3.87
CA ALA A 100 5.40 -2.32 4.11
C ALA A 100 6.22 -1.68 5.26
N VAL A 101 6.30 -0.35 5.31
CA VAL A 101 6.93 0.37 6.43
C VAL A 101 6.21 0.05 7.73
N ARG A 102 4.88 0.18 7.76
CA ARG A 102 4.09 -0.07 8.96
C ARG A 102 4.19 -1.52 9.43
N TYR A 103 4.14 -2.48 8.53
CA TYR A 103 4.35 -3.89 8.83
C TYR A 103 5.73 -4.12 9.46
N THR A 104 6.78 -3.55 8.89
CA THR A 104 8.15 -3.68 9.41
C THR A 104 8.28 -3.15 10.85
N GLU A 105 7.61 -2.04 11.18
CA GLU A 105 7.53 -1.52 12.55
C GLU A 105 6.79 -2.49 13.49
N LEU A 106 5.65 -3.02 13.05
CA LEU A 106 4.83 -3.94 13.84
C LEU A 106 5.54 -5.28 14.07
N ARG A 107 6.30 -5.79 13.08
CA ARG A 107 7.09 -7.03 13.20
C ARG A 107 8.18 -6.96 14.25
N GLN A 108 8.69 -5.77 14.56
CA GLN A 108 9.64 -5.57 15.67
C GLN A 108 8.95 -5.57 17.05
N THR A 109 7.62 -5.57 17.10
CA THR A 109 6.85 -5.41 18.33
C THR A 109 5.69 -6.42 18.38
N ILE A 110 4.46 -5.95 18.17
CA ILE A 110 3.23 -6.70 18.41
C ILE A 110 2.94 -7.79 17.38
N PHE A 111 3.59 -7.76 16.20
CA PHE A 111 3.52 -8.84 15.22
C PHE A 111 4.69 -9.84 15.37
N SER A 112 5.54 -9.72 16.40
CA SER A 112 6.53 -10.77 16.68
C SER A 112 5.83 -12.07 17.10
N GLU A 113 6.41 -13.19 16.69
CA GLU A 113 5.94 -14.53 17.07
C GLU A 113 5.96 -14.68 18.60
N GLU A 114 6.98 -14.15 19.28
CA GLU A 114 7.05 -14.11 20.74
C GLU A 114 5.84 -13.40 21.35
N HIS A 115 5.48 -12.21 20.86
CA HIS A 115 4.34 -11.47 21.39
C HIS A 115 3.02 -12.19 21.10
N ILE A 116 2.81 -12.64 19.87
CA ILE A 116 1.57 -13.35 19.48
C ILE A 116 1.41 -14.64 20.28
N TYR A 117 2.47 -15.44 20.41
CA TYR A 117 2.42 -16.67 21.20
C TYR A 117 2.14 -16.38 22.66
N SER A 118 2.71 -15.31 23.22
CA SER A 118 2.42 -14.91 24.61
C SER A 118 0.93 -14.58 24.83
N ILE A 119 0.25 -14.02 23.83
CA ILE A 119 -1.19 -13.75 23.90
C ILE A 119 -1.96 -15.08 23.85
N ILE A 120 -1.64 -15.96 22.90
CA ILE A 120 -2.29 -17.28 22.75
C ILE A 120 -2.15 -18.07 24.05
N ASP A 121 -0.93 -18.16 24.59
CA ASP A 121 -0.62 -18.89 25.81
C ASP A 121 -1.32 -18.28 27.02
N SER A 122 -1.31 -16.95 27.14
CA SER A 122 -2.02 -16.28 28.23
C SER A 122 -3.53 -16.51 28.19
N ILE A 123 -4.14 -16.64 27.00
CA ILE A 123 -5.57 -16.94 26.86
C ILE A 123 -5.84 -18.41 27.18
N ALA A 124 -5.04 -19.34 26.66
CA ALA A 124 -5.17 -20.76 26.95
C ALA A 124 -5.06 -21.04 28.46
N ASP A 125 -4.07 -20.42 29.13
CA ASP A 125 -3.88 -20.47 30.57
C ASP A 125 -5.07 -19.90 31.34
N TYR A 126 -5.59 -18.75 30.89
CA TYR A 126 -6.76 -18.12 31.51
C TYR A 126 -8.01 -19.01 31.42
N LEU A 127 -8.21 -19.68 30.29
CA LEU A 127 -9.33 -20.62 30.11
C LEU A 127 -9.18 -21.84 31.04
N GLY A 128 -7.97 -22.40 31.13
CA GLY A 128 -7.63 -23.48 32.04
C GLY A 128 -8.68 -24.61 32.06
N PRO A 129 -9.20 -25.02 33.23
CA PRO A 129 -10.20 -26.11 33.32
C PRO A 129 -11.54 -25.84 32.62
N ALA A 130 -11.79 -24.63 32.11
CA ALA A 130 -12.99 -24.35 31.32
C ALA A 130 -12.98 -25.08 29.98
N VAL A 131 -11.80 -25.33 29.40
CA VAL A 131 -11.63 -26.09 28.15
C VAL A 131 -12.16 -27.51 28.32
N ASP A 132 -11.76 -28.21 29.38
CA ASP A 132 -12.23 -29.57 29.67
C ASP A 132 -13.74 -29.62 29.88
N ARG A 133 -14.31 -28.63 30.61
CA ARG A 133 -15.76 -28.53 30.81
C ARG A 133 -16.51 -28.28 29.50
N ASN A 134 -15.94 -27.47 28.61
CA ASN A 134 -16.50 -27.21 27.30
C ASN A 134 -16.58 -28.49 26.48
N PHE A 135 -15.48 -29.22 26.31
CA PHE A 135 -15.47 -30.42 25.48
C PHE A 135 -16.16 -31.63 26.14
N ALA A 136 -16.26 -31.67 27.47
CA ALA A 136 -17.13 -32.63 28.16
C ALA A 136 -18.63 -32.35 27.89
N ARG A 137 -19.01 -31.08 27.76
CA ARG A 137 -20.40 -30.68 27.48
C ARG A 137 -20.75 -30.80 25.99
N TRP A 138 -19.81 -30.42 25.13
CA TRP A 138 -19.90 -30.44 23.67
C TRP A 138 -18.69 -31.21 23.13
N PRO A 139 -18.80 -32.54 22.91
CA PRO A 139 -17.69 -33.39 22.48
C PRO A 139 -17.39 -33.18 20.99
N LEU A 140 -16.79 -32.04 20.69
CA LEU A 140 -16.56 -31.52 19.35
C LEU A 140 -15.19 -31.90 18.78
N LEU A 141 -14.18 -32.09 19.63
CA LEU A 141 -12.85 -32.55 19.21
C LEU A 141 -12.94 -33.86 18.42
N GLY A 142 -12.15 -33.99 17.37
CA GLY A 142 -12.17 -35.11 16.43
C GLY A 142 -13.39 -35.14 15.49
N ASN A 143 -14.25 -34.12 15.50
CA ASN A 143 -15.42 -34.02 14.63
C ASN A 143 -15.35 -32.76 13.78
N TYR A 144 -15.68 -32.91 12.49
CA TYR A 144 -15.81 -31.77 11.59
C TYR A 144 -16.95 -30.85 12.03
N ILE A 145 -16.64 -29.56 12.10
CA ILE A 145 -17.59 -28.47 12.26
C ILE A 145 -17.35 -27.54 11.09
N TRP A 146 -18.41 -27.15 10.40
CA TRP A 146 -18.26 -26.17 9.34
C TRP A 146 -17.90 -24.80 9.95
N PRO A 147 -16.92 -24.04 9.41
CA PRO A 147 -16.14 -24.30 8.19
C PRO A 147 -14.68 -24.75 8.44
N ASN A 148 -14.37 -25.51 9.49
CA ASN A 148 -12.99 -25.87 9.83
C ASN A 148 -12.27 -26.60 8.68
N TYR A 149 -11.11 -26.08 8.26
CA TYR A 149 -10.28 -26.70 7.22
C TYR A 149 -9.65 -28.03 7.67
N TYR A 150 -9.17 -28.08 8.91
CA TYR A 150 -8.58 -29.27 9.51
C TYR A 150 -9.33 -29.61 10.81
N VAL A 151 -9.35 -30.89 11.17
CA VAL A 151 -10.01 -31.39 12.37
C VAL A 151 -8.97 -32.00 13.29
N PHE A 152 -8.85 -31.46 14.50
CA PHE A 152 -7.90 -31.94 15.50
C PHE A 152 -8.60 -32.77 16.57
N ASP A 153 -7.89 -33.78 17.10
CA ASP A 153 -8.43 -34.69 18.12
C ASP A 153 -8.30 -34.10 19.53
N THR A 154 -7.44 -33.10 19.71
CA THR A 154 -7.16 -32.47 20.99
C THR A 154 -7.11 -30.94 20.90
N TYR A 155 -7.39 -30.27 22.03
CA TYR A 155 -7.26 -28.81 22.11
C TYR A 155 -5.81 -28.33 21.98
N GLU A 156 -4.83 -29.12 22.43
CA GLU A 156 -3.41 -28.77 22.29
C GLU A 156 -3.00 -28.69 20.82
N GLU A 157 -3.47 -29.63 19.99
CA GLU A 157 -3.22 -29.62 18.55
C GLU A 157 -3.82 -28.40 17.85
N GLU A 158 -5.00 -27.92 18.29
CA GLU A 158 -5.60 -26.65 17.81
C GLU A 158 -4.69 -25.44 18.12
N ILE A 159 -4.10 -25.41 19.32
CA ILE A 159 -3.17 -24.33 19.73
C ILE A 159 -1.87 -24.40 18.94
N ASP A 160 -1.31 -25.60 18.77
CA ASP A 160 -0.10 -25.82 17.97
C ASP A 160 -0.35 -25.44 16.50
N TYR A 161 -1.53 -25.75 15.96
CA TYR A 161 -1.92 -25.34 14.61
C TYR A 161 -2.02 -23.82 14.50
N LEU A 162 -2.74 -23.15 15.41
CA LEU A 162 -2.87 -21.69 15.40
C LEU A 162 -1.49 -21.00 15.41
N LYS A 163 -0.59 -21.45 16.28
CA LYS A 163 0.78 -20.91 16.35
C LYS A 163 1.56 -21.18 15.05
N SER A 164 1.59 -22.44 14.61
CA SER A 164 2.39 -22.84 13.44
C SER A 164 1.88 -22.22 12.14
N TRP A 165 0.57 -22.11 11.95
CA TRP A 165 -0.03 -21.42 10.81
C TRP A 165 0.32 -19.92 10.85
N THR A 166 0.18 -19.28 12.00
CA THR A 166 0.49 -17.84 12.15
C THR A 166 1.96 -17.55 11.86
N ALA A 167 2.89 -18.38 12.32
CA ALA A 167 4.31 -18.22 12.00
C ALA A 167 4.61 -18.44 10.51
N GLN A 168 3.97 -19.42 9.87
CA GLN A 168 4.13 -19.62 8.42
C GLN A 168 3.56 -18.44 7.61
N ARG A 169 2.41 -17.91 8.03
CA ARG A 169 1.81 -16.71 7.41
C ARG A 169 2.71 -15.50 7.57
N LEU A 170 3.24 -15.25 8.77
CA LEU A 170 4.20 -14.17 9.01
C LEU A 170 5.47 -14.35 8.18
N ALA A 171 6.01 -15.57 8.08
CA ALA A 171 7.19 -15.85 7.26
C ALA A 171 6.93 -15.60 5.76
N TRP A 172 5.74 -15.94 5.26
CA TRP A 172 5.35 -15.60 3.89
C TRP A 172 5.18 -14.09 3.71
N MET A 173 4.46 -13.41 4.61
CA MET A 173 4.28 -11.96 4.57
C MET A 173 5.62 -11.23 4.65
N ASP A 174 6.55 -11.71 5.47
CA ASP A 174 7.93 -11.21 5.54
C ASP A 174 8.59 -11.33 4.16
N SER A 175 8.52 -12.50 3.51
CA SER A 175 9.10 -12.69 2.18
C SER A 175 8.47 -11.77 1.13
N ASP A 176 7.14 -11.69 1.08
CA ASP A 176 6.43 -10.91 0.05
C ASP A 176 6.60 -9.40 0.26
N ILE A 177 6.44 -8.93 1.51
CA ILE A 177 6.67 -7.53 1.85
C ILE A 177 8.14 -7.17 1.67
N LEU A 178 9.10 -8.05 2.01
CA LEU A 178 10.52 -7.79 1.74
C LEU A 178 10.83 -7.76 0.23
N LEU A 179 10.15 -8.55 -0.60
CA LEU A 179 10.24 -8.45 -2.07
C LEU A 179 9.63 -7.13 -2.57
N SER A 180 8.57 -6.64 -1.93
CA SER A 180 8.00 -5.30 -2.20
C SER A 180 8.89 -4.15 -1.71
N LEU A 181 9.73 -4.43 -0.70
CA LEU A 181 10.77 -3.53 -0.18
C LEU A 181 12.11 -3.69 -0.90
N ASP A 182 12.30 -4.76 -1.69
CA ASP A 182 13.50 -4.98 -2.51
C ASP A 182 13.49 -3.95 -3.65
N PRO A 183 14.48 -3.05 -3.71
CA PRO A 183 14.27 -1.69 -4.15
C PRO A 183 14.44 -1.58 -5.68
N SER A 184 13.32 -1.49 -6.39
CA SER A 184 13.13 -0.24 -7.13
C SER A 184 12.19 0.60 -6.27
N PRO A 185 12.72 1.45 -5.37
CA PRO A 185 11.98 2.16 -4.39
C PRO A 185 11.06 3.11 -5.12
N ILE A 186 9.84 2.78 -4.85
CA ILE A 186 8.69 3.49 -5.27
C ILE A 186 8.41 4.46 -4.12
N ALA A 187 8.41 5.74 -4.48
CA ALA A 187 7.83 6.86 -3.72
C ALA A 187 8.56 7.41 -2.47
N VAL A 188 9.89 7.23 -2.35
CA VAL A 188 10.74 8.16 -1.58
C VAL A 188 11.96 8.55 -2.43
N GLY A 189 11.88 9.62 -3.23
CA GLY A 189 13.10 10.18 -3.82
C GLY A 189 13.00 10.98 -5.13
N PHE A 190 11.87 10.97 -5.85
CA PHE A 190 11.70 11.98 -6.91
C PHE A 190 11.41 13.34 -6.28
N ARG A 191 12.28 14.32 -6.52
CA ARG A 191 12.07 15.71 -6.09
C ARG A 191 12.22 16.63 -7.28
N LEU A 192 11.18 17.42 -7.59
CA LEU A 192 11.30 18.55 -8.51
C LEU A 192 11.47 19.83 -7.70
N ASN A 193 12.64 20.43 -7.78
CA ASN A 193 12.89 21.73 -7.19
C ASN A 193 12.19 22.81 -8.01
N GLY A 194 11.80 23.90 -7.34
CA GLY A 194 11.25 25.06 -8.03
C GLY A 194 12.23 25.58 -9.09
N PRO A 195 11.75 25.99 -10.28
CA PRO A 195 12.63 26.61 -11.27
C PRO A 195 13.30 27.84 -10.64
N PHE A 196 14.62 27.95 -10.81
CA PHE A 196 15.38 29.08 -10.27
C PHE A 196 16.35 29.63 -11.34
N PRO A 197 16.37 30.96 -11.56
CA PRO A 197 15.45 31.95 -10.98
C PRO A 197 14.00 31.80 -11.49
N ASN A 198 13.02 32.26 -10.71
CA ASN A 198 11.62 32.39 -11.16
C ASN A 198 10.97 33.56 -10.41
N PRO A 199 10.69 34.71 -11.06
CA PRO A 199 10.76 34.95 -12.51
C PRO A 199 12.18 34.92 -13.10
N PHE A 200 12.31 34.74 -14.42
CA PHE A 200 13.62 34.60 -15.08
C PHE A 200 13.78 35.43 -16.37
N ASN A 201 15.02 35.76 -16.71
CA ASN A 201 15.47 36.33 -18.00
C ASN A 201 17.00 36.13 -18.14
N PRO A 202 17.53 35.51 -19.23
CA PRO A 202 16.81 34.80 -20.28
C PRO A 202 16.55 33.32 -19.94
N SER A 203 17.16 32.78 -18.87
CA SER A 203 17.08 31.34 -18.56
C SER A 203 16.73 31.02 -17.10
N THR A 204 16.13 29.84 -16.90
CA THR A 204 15.88 29.21 -15.60
C THR A 204 16.44 27.80 -15.59
N VAL A 205 16.92 27.37 -14.42
CA VAL A 205 17.32 25.98 -14.17
C VAL A 205 16.14 25.22 -13.55
N ILE A 206 15.92 24.00 -14.02
CA ILE A 206 14.92 23.06 -13.52
C ILE A 206 15.70 21.88 -12.96
N SER A 207 15.85 21.86 -11.64
CA SER A 207 16.60 20.80 -10.94
C SER A 207 15.66 19.72 -10.45
N TYR A 208 16.08 18.47 -10.60
CA TYR A 208 15.34 17.30 -10.16
C TYR A 208 16.27 16.30 -9.48
N GLU A 209 15.72 15.43 -8.66
CA GLU A 209 16.42 14.31 -8.04
C GLU A 209 15.72 13.03 -8.48
N LEU A 210 16.49 12.10 -9.04
CA LEU A 210 15.99 10.79 -9.44
C LEU A 210 16.41 9.77 -8.40
N PRO A 211 15.49 8.92 -7.93
CA PRO A 211 15.86 7.85 -7.03
C PRO A 211 16.64 6.75 -7.79
N TYR A 212 16.32 6.50 -9.07
CA TYR A 212 16.82 5.40 -9.92
C TYR A 212 17.10 5.90 -11.34
N ASP A 213 17.71 5.04 -12.14
CA ASP A 213 17.83 5.22 -13.58
C ASP A 213 16.42 5.18 -14.20
N LEU A 214 15.87 6.33 -14.55
CA LEU A 214 14.47 6.49 -14.96
C LEU A 214 14.35 7.33 -16.22
N ASN A 215 13.34 7.02 -17.04
CA ASN A 215 12.97 7.87 -18.16
C ASN A 215 12.19 9.10 -17.63
N ILE A 216 12.74 10.27 -17.89
CA ILE A 216 12.17 11.56 -17.47
C ILE A 216 11.85 12.41 -18.68
N GLU A 217 10.61 12.91 -18.72
CA GLU A 217 10.10 13.82 -19.75
C GLU A 217 9.79 15.18 -19.11
N ILE A 218 10.50 16.23 -19.53
CA ILE A 218 10.28 17.62 -19.07
C ILE A 218 9.85 18.48 -20.24
N ASN A 219 8.63 19.00 -20.17
CA ASN A 219 8.03 19.82 -21.22
C ASN A 219 7.60 21.19 -20.69
N ILE A 220 7.69 22.20 -21.54
CA ILE A 220 7.17 23.54 -21.30
C ILE A 220 5.85 23.72 -22.04
N PHE A 221 4.85 24.24 -21.34
CA PHE A 221 3.53 24.56 -21.88
C PHE A 221 3.19 26.03 -21.66
N ASN A 222 2.44 26.63 -22.58
CA ASN A 222 1.89 27.97 -22.39
C ASN A 222 0.54 27.93 -21.65
N LEU A 223 -0.05 29.09 -21.38
CA LEU A 223 -1.35 29.24 -20.71
C LEU A 223 -2.52 28.53 -21.42
N LEU A 224 -2.39 28.24 -22.73
CA LEU A 224 -3.40 27.52 -23.51
C LEU A 224 -3.17 26.00 -23.50
N GLY A 225 -2.23 25.50 -22.70
CA GLY A 225 -1.86 24.08 -22.66
C GLY A 225 -1.12 23.58 -23.91
N ARG A 226 -0.65 24.48 -24.79
CA ARG A 226 0.13 24.09 -25.98
C ARG A 226 1.58 23.87 -25.59
N LYS A 227 2.15 22.75 -26.02
CA LYS A 227 3.57 22.44 -25.83
C LYS A 227 4.42 23.48 -26.58
N VAL A 228 5.29 24.16 -25.84
CA VAL A 228 6.19 25.22 -26.31
C VAL A 228 7.55 24.63 -26.65
N ARG A 229 8.02 23.70 -25.82
CA ARG A 229 9.32 23.03 -25.98
C ARG A 229 9.40 21.74 -25.17
N SER A 230 10.08 20.72 -25.71
CA SER A 230 10.60 19.58 -24.94
C SER A 230 12.03 19.87 -24.49
N LEU A 231 12.29 19.80 -23.19
CA LEU A 231 13.64 20.04 -22.63
C LEU A 231 14.42 18.76 -22.39
N LEU A 232 13.70 17.66 -22.13
CA LEU A 232 14.26 16.37 -21.79
C LEU A 232 13.22 15.28 -22.10
N ASN A 233 13.65 14.18 -22.69
CA ASN A 233 12.87 12.95 -22.82
C ASN A 233 13.82 11.77 -23.01
N GLU A 234 14.46 11.35 -21.93
CA GLU A 234 15.46 10.29 -21.98
C GLU A 234 15.61 9.62 -20.61
N THR A 235 16.27 8.46 -20.61
CA THR A 235 16.68 7.79 -19.38
C THR A 235 17.86 8.52 -18.77
N ARG A 236 17.71 8.92 -17.51
CA ARG A 236 18.74 9.60 -16.71
C ARG A 236 19.10 8.73 -15.52
N PRO A 237 20.39 8.70 -15.13
CA PRO A 237 20.82 7.92 -13.98
C PRO A 237 20.25 8.48 -12.68
N ALA A 238 20.23 7.65 -11.65
CA ALA A 238 19.92 8.06 -10.28
C ALA A 238 20.77 9.26 -9.82
N GLY A 239 20.22 10.07 -8.91
CA GLY A 239 20.86 11.23 -8.30
C GLY A 239 20.34 12.58 -8.80
N GLN A 240 21.09 13.63 -8.51
CA GLN A 240 20.72 15.00 -8.88
C GLN A 240 20.94 15.24 -10.38
N GLY A 241 19.92 15.82 -11.01
CA GLY A 241 19.97 16.27 -12.39
C GLY A 241 19.40 17.68 -12.55
N SER A 242 19.66 18.29 -13.70
CA SER A 242 19.05 19.57 -14.04
C SER A 242 18.98 19.74 -15.55
N THR A 243 17.98 20.49 -16.00
CA THR A 243 17.89 21.00 -17.37
C THR A 243 17.64 22.50 -17.35
N ILE A 244 17.94 23.18 -18.46
CA ILE A 244 17.82 24.64 -18.58
C ILE A 244 16.77 24.95 -19.63
N TRP A 245 15.87 25.86 -19.29
CA TRP A 245 15.06 26.54 -20.30
C TRP A 245 15.62 27.94 -20.55
N ASP A 246 15.99 28.23 -21.79
CA ASP A 246 16.58 29.52 -22.23
C ASP A 246 15.53 30.49 -22.80
N GLY A 247 14.25 30.26 -22.49
CA GLY A 247 13.16 31.10 -22.98
C GLY A 247 12.85 30.95 -24.47
N LYS A 248 13.38 29.95 -25.17
CA LYS A 248 13.07 29.68 -26.59
C LYS A 248 12.03 28.57 -26.79
N THR A 249 11.32 28.64 -27.90
CA THR A 249 10.43 27.60 -28.43
C THR A 249 11.22 26.44 -29.05
N GLU A 250 10.53 25.36 -29.39
CA GLU A 250 11.08 24.24 -30.17
C GLU A 250 11.72 24.68 -31.50
N SER A 251 11.16 25.70 -32.14
CA SER A 251 11.68 26.28 -33.40
C SER A 251 12.85 27.25 -33.21
N GLY A 252 13.38 27.40 -31.98
CA GLY A 252 14.52 28.27 -31.66
C GLY A 252 14.20 29.76 -31.55
N HIS A 253 12.93 30.15 -31.68
CA HIS A 253 12.50 31.55 -31.53
C HIS A 253 12.32 31.90 -30.05
N LEU A 254 12.48 33.18 -29.71
CA LEU A 254 12.18 33.65 -28.35
C LEU A 254 10.68 33.47 -28.05
N ALA A 255 10.39 32.84 -26.93
CA ALA A 255 9.05 32.78 -26.38
C ALA A 255 8.64 34.19 -25.89
N SER A 256 7.34 34.47 -25.89
CA SER A 256 6.84 35.75 -25.40
C SER A 256 6.95 35.81 -23.87
N GLY A 257 7.29 36.98 -23.32
CA GLY A 257 7.20 37.16 -21.87
C GLY A 257 5.79 36.84 -21.35
N GLY A 258 5.72 36.13 -20.23
CA GLY A 258 4.45 35.61 -19.71
C GLY A 258 4.61 34.36 -18.84
N VAL A 259 3.47 33.80 -18.45
CA VAL A 259 3.39 32.61 -17.60
C VAL A 259 3.45 31.33 -18.44
N TYR A 260 4.23 30.38 -17.96
CA TYR A 260 4.39 29.05 -18.52
C TYR A 260 4.29 27.99 -17.43
N PHE A 261 4.11 26.74 -17.85
CA PHE A 261 4.06 25.58 -16.98
C PHE A 261 5.13 24.58 -17.39
N ILE A 262 5.95 24.17 -16.44
CA ILE A 262 6.88 23.05 -16.57
C ILE A 262 6.11 21.80 -16.14
N SER A 263 5.89 20.86 -17.04
CA SER A 263 5.36 19.55 -16.72
C SER A 263 6.50 18.55 -16.71
N VAL A 264 6.59 17.76 -15.64
CA VAL A 264 7.52 16.66 -15.52
C VAL A 264 6.73 15.36 -15.44
N GLN A 265 7.11 14.38 -16.24
CA GLN A 265 6.59 13.02 -16.20
C GLN A 265 7.75 12.05 -16.05
N VAL A 266 7.61 11.08 -15.15
CA VAL A 266 8.60 10.02 -14.95
C VAL A 266 7.94 8.68 -15.24
N ARG A 267 8.62 7.87 -16.06
CA ARG A 267 8.20 6.52 -16.43
C ARG A 267 9.17 5.50 -15.83
N GLY A 268 8.61 4.42 -15.31
CA GLY A 268 9.32 3.40 -14.56
C GLY A 268 10.03 2.38 -15.46
N PRO A 269 10.81 1.47 -14.86
CA PRO A 269 11.76 0.63 -15.57
C PRO A 269 11.13 -0.58 -16.29
N SER A 270 9.91 -0.98 -15.93
CA SER A 270 9.24 -2.15 -16.50
C SER A 270 8.39 -1.78 -17.73
N ASN A 271 8.44 -2.66 -18.73
CA ASN A 271 7.88 -2.49 -20.07
C ASN A 271 6.48 -1.84 -20.10
N GLY A 272 6.46 -0.56 -20.46
CA GLY A 272 5.38 0.04 -21.25
C GLY A 272 4.21 0.63 -20.47
N SER A 273 4.16 1.97 -20.45
CA SER A 273 2.97 2.85 -20.48
C SER A 273 2.56 3.55 -19.18
N ASN A 274 2.88 3.03 -18.00
CA ASN A 274 2.39 3.67 -16.78
C ASN A 274 3.24 4.90 -16.42
N ILE A 275 2.59 6.06 -16.22
CA ILE A 275 3.21 7.27 -15.69
C ILE A 275 3.32 7.06 -14.17
N PHE A 276 4.55 6.94 -13.66
CA PHE A 276 4.81 6.67 -12.25
C PHE A 276 4.77 7.95 -11.41
N TYR A 277 5.01 9.10 -12.04
CA TYR A 277 4.94 10.39 -11.38
C TYR A 277 4.66 11.50 -12.40
N GLN A 278 3.79 12.46 -12.03
CA GLN A 278 3.57 13.68 -12.80
C GLN A 278 3.44 14.89 -11.87
N GLU A 279 4.23 15.93 -12.13
CA GLU A 279 4.10 17.22 -11.44
C GLU A 279 4.14 18.38 -12.43
N THR A 280 3.51 19.49 -12.07
CA THR A 280 3.56 20.73 -12.82
C THR A 280 3.98 21.91 -11.94
N LYS A 281 4.91 22.74 -12.41
CA LYS A 281 5.33 24.00 -11.76
C LYS A 281 5.08 25.19 -12.67
N LYS A 282 4.60 26.29 -12.10
CA LYS A 282 4.43 27.59 -12.78
C LYS A 282 5.78 28.31 -12.87
N VAL A 283 6.09 28.91 -14.01
CA VAL A 283 7.26 29.76 -14.23
C VAL A 283 6.90 31.05 -14.98
N LEU A 284 7.54 32.17 -14.64
CA LEU A 284 7.32 33.47 -15.28
C LEU A 284 8.57 33.92 -16.07
N LEU A 285 8.44 34.05 -17.40
CA LEU A 285 9.46 34.61 -18.28
C LEU A 285 9.28 36.12 -18.38
N LEU A 286 10.32 36.89 -18.04
CA LEU A 286 10.38 38.33 -18.23
C LEU A 286 10.99 38.66 -19.61
N LYS A 287 10.58 39.79 -20.19
CA LYS A 287 11.23 40.37 -21.39
C LYS A 287 12.43 41.21 -20.99
#